data_AF-A0A084SLN2-F1
#
_entry.id   AF-A0A084SLN2-F1
#
_cell.length_a   1.000
_cell.length_b   1.000
_cell.length_c   1.000
_cell.angle_alpha   90.00
_cell.angle_beta   90.00
_cell.angle_gamma   90.00
#
_symmetry.space_group_name_H-M   'P 1'
#
loop_
_entity.id
_entity.type
_entity.pdbx_description
1 polymer ?
#
loop_
_entity_poly.entity_id
_entity_poly.type
_entity_poly.pdbx_seq_one_letter_code
_entity_poly.pdbx_strand_id
1 'polypeptide(L)'
;MRRTSFANDFSWSKSRHEKLQECLRAYYFYYYRSWGGWESGAPKEVRELYVLKKLGNRYAWAGSIVHDAIKDALLDIRAGRAVEPEKVEARARKLMQDDFRYSRGKSYWTQKYRKTFSGLVEHEYDESVADEAWKQNWETVRSALAWFFSSRWPELARGLKPAQWLEVDAGADFSTFTMDGVKVFAIPDFAYVDAEGAPVVVDWKTGKVREGYDEQVLGYALYVSQRYRLPMEKVRASLVYLNDGVEHQVQVDADAVEGFKVRFAQSVARMRELLADPASNTPKDESAFPQTENLSSCTRCAFRRPCGREAAAAKVA
;
A
#
# COMPACT_ATOMS: atom_id res chain seq x y z
N MET A 1 -29.86 -6.55 15.02
CA MET A 1 -28.66 -5.69 15.05
C MET A 1 -28.74 -4.70 13.91
N ARG A 2 -28.86 -3.39 14.20
CA ARG A 2 -28.73 -2.34 13.17
C ARG A 2 -27.35 -2.48 12.56
N ARG A 3 -27.27 -2.84 11.27
CA ARG A 3 -26.02 -2.76 10.50
C ARG A 3 -25.60 -1.29 10.52
N THR A 4 -24.46 -0.97 11.09
CA THR A 4 -23.79 0.31 10.87
C THR A 4 -23.68 0.49 9.36
N SER A 5 -24.28 1.54 8.79
CA SER A 5 -24.13 1.77 7.35
C SER A 5 -22.69 2.19 7.10
N PHE A 6 -21.93 1.37 6.38
CA PHE A 6 -20.60 1.74 5.93
C PHE A 6 -20.73 2.84 4.87
N ALA A 7 -20.30 4.06 5.20
CA ALA A 7 -20.22 5.17 4.27
C ALA A 7 -18.85 5.18 3.58
N ASN A 8 -18.81 5.58 2.32
CA ASN A 8 -17.57 5.77 1.59
C ASN A 8 -17.09 7.19 1.86
N ASP A 9 -16.38 7.42 2.97
CA ASP A 9 -15.96 8.77 3.33
C ASP A 9 -14.80 9.28 2.47
N PHE A 10 -14.84 10.58 2.14
CA PHE A 10 -13.73 11.22 1.44
C PHE A 10 -12.47 11.17 2.30
N SER A 11 -11.35 10.82 1.67
CA SER A 11 -10.06 10.70 2.33
C SER A 11 -8.93 10.78 1.32
N TRP A 12 -7.74 11.10 1.80
CA TRP A 12 -6.53 11.16 1.00
C TRP A 12 -5.50 10.12 1.46
N SER A 13 -4.76 9.58 0.51
CA SER A 13 -3.54 8.81 0.74
C SER A 13 -2.65 8.94 -0.49
N LYS A 14 -1.35 8.69 -0.33
CA LYS A 14 -0.41 8.71 -1.46
C LYS A 14 -0.84 7.73 -2.56
N SER A 15 -1.23 6.50 -2.20
CA SER A 15 -1.71 5.50 -3.17
C SER A 15 -3.00 5.93 -3.88
N ARG A 16 -3.94 6.59 -3.18
CA ARG A 16 -5.15 7.17 -3.80
C ARG A 16 -4.82 8.29 -4.78
N HIS A 17 -3.87 9.15 -4.44
CA HIS A 17 -3.37 10.18 -5.34
C HIS A 17 -2.67 9.60 -6.57
N GLU A 18 -1.79 8.63 -6.41
CA GLU A 18 -1.10 7.97 -7.52
C GLU A 18 -2.08 7.27 -8.47
N LYS A 19 -3.09 6.57 -7.93
CA LYS A 19 -4.14 5.94 -8.74
C LYS A 19 -4.92 6.97 -9.57
N LEU A 20 -5.19 8.15 -9.00
CA LEU A 20 -5.81 9.27 -9.71
C LEU A 20 -4.92 9.77 -10.86
N GLN A 21 -3.62 9.94 -10.62
CA GLN A 21 -2.68 10.39 -11.65
C GLN A 21 -2.50 9.36 -12.77
N GLU A 22 -2.48 8.07 -12.43
CA GLU A 22 -2.29 6.98 -13.39
C GLU A 22 -3.45 6.87 -14.37
N CYS A 23 -4.70 6.83 -13.87
CA CYS A 23 -5.89 6.66 -14.71
C CYS A 23 -7.17 7.00 -13.94
N LEU A 24 -7.89 8.04 -14.40
CA LEU A 24 -9.17 8.46 -13.79
C LEU A 24 -10.21 7.34 -13.81
N ARG A 25 -10.28 6.55 -14.89
CA ARG A 25 -11.19 5.39 -14.96
C ARG A 25 -10.87 4.32 -13.91
N ALA A 26 -9.60 3.98 -13.75
CA ALA A 26 -9.18 3.00 -12.73
C ALA A 26 -9.44 3.53 -11.31
N TYR A 27 -9.22 4.83 -11.08
CA TYR A 27 -9.57 5.51 -9.83
C TYR A 27 -11.07 5.40 -9.52
N TYR A 28 -11.94 5.66 -10.51
CA TYR A 28 -13.39 5.53 -10.36
C TYR A 28 -13.81 4.11 -9.99
N PHE A 29 -13.31 3.12 -10.73
CA PHE A 29 -13.56 1.70 -10.44
C PHE A 29 -13.08 1.29 -9.06
N TYR A 30 -11.90 1.73 -8.65
CA TYR A 30 -11.30 1.37 -7.38
C TYR A 30 -12.02 2.00 -6.18
N TYR A 31 -12.30 3.31 -6.22
CA TYR A 31 -12.79 4.03 -5.03
C TYR A 31 -14.29 4.20 -4.99
N TYR A 32 -15.00 4.15 -6.12
CA TYR A 32 -16.44 4.40 -6.14
C TYR A 32 -17.25 3.23 -6.69
N ARG A 33 -17.03 2.80 -7.94
CA ARG A 33 -17.93 1.83 -8.59
C ARG A 33 -17.85 0.41 -8.03
N SER A 34 -16.76 0.06 -7.35
CA SER A 34 -16.63 -1.20 -6.61
C SER A 34 -17.27 -1.19 -5.22
N TRP A 35 -17.72 -0.03 -4.73
CA TRP A 35 -18.32 0.09 -3.40
C TRP A 35 -19.62 -0.74 -3.32
N GLY A 36 -19.76 -1.51 -2.23
CA GLY A 36 -20.87 -2.45 -2.05
C GLY A 36 -20.67 -3.82 -2.71
N GLY A 37 -19.60 -4.05 -3.48
CA GLY A 37 -19.36 -5.34 -4.16
C GLY A 37 -19.15 -6.56 -3.25
N TRP A 38 -18.98 -6.34 -1.95
CA TRP A 38 -18.92 -7.40 -0.93
C TRP A 38 -20.30 -7.91 -0.48
N GLU A 39 -21.39 -7.23 -0.81
CA GLU A 39 -22.74 -7.65 -0.43
C GLU A 39 -23.16 -8.91 -1.20
N SER A 40 -23.94 -9.79 -0.57
CA SER A 40 -24.40 -11.03 -1.20
C SER A 40 -25.27 -10.78 -2.44
N GLY A 41 -26.04 -9.69 -2.44
CA GLY A 41 -26.90 -9.27 -3.55
C GLY A 41 -26.27 -8.25 -4.49
N ALA A 42 -24.96 -7.97 -4.39
CA ALA A 42 -24.31 -6.99 -5.25
C ALA A 42 -24.47 -7.35 -6.75
N PRO A 43 -24.70 -6.36 -7.64
CA PRO A 43 -24.66 -6.58 -9.08
C PRO A 43 -23.34 -7.22 -9.52
N LYS A 44 -23.39 -8.02 -10.60
CA LYS A 44 -22.23 -8.82 -11.04
C LYS A 44 -21.03 -7.94 -11.37
N GLU A 45 -21.26 -6.83 -12.05
CA GLU A 45 -20.28 -5.85 -12.47
C GLU A 45 -19.65 -5.12 -11.27
N VAL A 46 -20.43 -4.77 -10.24
CA VAL A 46 -19.92 -4.14 -9.01
C VAL A 46 -19.06 -5.13 -8.22
N ARG A 47 -19.51 -6.39 -8.15
CA ARG A 47 -18.76 -7.48 -7.51
C ARG A 47 -17.45 -7.77 -8.24
N GLU A 48 -17.47 -7.79 -9.56
CA GLU A 48 -16.27 -7.95 -10.38
C GLU A 48 -15.24 -6.88 -10.03
N LEU A 49 -15.62 -5.60 -10.04
CA LEU A 49 -14.71 -4.51 -9.67
C LEU A 49 -14.19 -4.63 -8.23
N TYR A 50 -15.02 -5.10 -7.30
CA TYR A 50 -14.61 -5.35 -5.92
C TYR A 50 -13.58 -6.49 -5.79
N VAL A 51 -13.70 -7.54 -6.59
CA VAL A 51 -12.69 -8.61 -6.64
C VAL A 51 -11.41 -8.07 -7.27
N LEU A 52 -11.52 -7.43 -8.44
CA LEU A 52 -10.37 -6.93 -9.19
C LEU A 52 -9.56 -5.89 -8.42
N LYS A 53 -10.19 -5.01 -7.62
CA LYS A 53 -9.46 -4.01 -6.82
C LYS A 53 -8.57 -4.61 -5.74
N LYS A 54 -8.79 -5.87 -5.37
CA LYS A 54 -8.00 -6.59 -4.35
C LYS A 54 -6.86 -7.41 -4.97
N LEU A 55 -6.80 -7.51 -6.30
CA LEU A 55 -5.73 -8.22 -6.97
C LEU A 55 -4.48 -7.34 -7.02
N GLY A 56 -3.33 -7.93 -6.74
CA GLY A 56 -2.01 -7.34 -6.94
C GLY A 56 -1.33 -7.96 -8.16
N ASN A 57 -0.29 -7.31 -8.67
CA ASN A 57 0.65 -8.00 -9.56
C ASN A 57 1.72 -8.71 -8.73
N ARG A 58 2.50 -9.57 -9.37
CA ARG A 58 3.55 -10.36 -8.71
C ARG A 58 4.56 -9.51 -7.93
N TYR A 59 4.87 -8.31 -8.39
CA TYR A 59 5.83 -7.41 -7.74
C TYR A 59 5.26 -6.79 -6.47
N ALA A 60 4.03 -6.29 -6.53
CA ALA A 60 3.33 -5.78 -5.36
C ALA A 60 3.10 -6.87 -4.30
N TRP A 61 2.81 -8.09 -4.76
CA TRP A 61 2.69 -9.26 -3.89
C TRP A 61 4.02 -9.61 -3.20
N ALA A 62 5.14 -9.64 -3.92
CA ALA A 62 6.45 -9.85 -3.29
C ALA A 62 6.75 -8.78 -2.23
N GLY A 63 6.44 -7.51 -2.53
CA GLY A 63 6.52 -6.42 -1.57
C GLY A 63 5.68 -6.65 -0.32
N SER A 64 4.38 -6.95 -0.46
CA SER A 64 3.50 -7.15 0.69
C SER A 64 3.99 -8.28 1.60
N ILE A 65 4.50 -9.38 1.04
CA ILE A 65 5.05 -10.50 1.82
C ILE A 65 6.24 -10.04 2.68
N VAL A 66 7.13 -9.20 2.15
CA VAL A 66 8.27 -8.68 2.90
C VAL A 66 7.82 -7.73 4.01
N HIS A 67 6.90 -6.80 3.71
CA HIS A 67 6.38 -5.86 4.71
C HIS A 67 5.68 -6.60 5.85
N ASP A 68 4.80 -7.55 5.55
CA ASP A 68 4.08 -8.35 6.56
C ASP A 68 5.05 -9.16 7.43
N ALA A 69 6.06 -9.79 6.83
CA ALA A 69 7.06 -10.57 7.55
C ALA A 69 7.94 -9.70 8.48
N ILE A 70 8.36 -8.52 8.02
CA ILE A 70 9.13 -7.56 8.84
C ILE A 70 8.26 -6.99 9.96
N LYS A 71 7.02 -6.64 9.68
CA LYS A 71 6.05 -6.19 10.68
C LYS A 71 5.88 -7.22 11.79
N ASP A 72 5.61 -8.47 11.46
CA ASP A 72 5.45 -9.55 12.43
C ASP A 72 6.72 -9.74 13.27
N ALA A 73 7.90 -9.69 12.64
CA ALA A 73 9.18 -9.76 13.33
C ALA A 73 9.40 -8.58 14.30
N LEU A 74 9.09 -7.35 13.89
CA LEU A 74 9.18 -6.17 14.74
C LEU A 74 8.20 -6.24 15.91
N LEU A 75 6.97 -6.72 15.70
CA LEU A 75 5.98 -6.93 16.75
C LEU A 75 6.40 -8.03 17.75
N ASP A 76 7.01 -9.11 17.26
CA ASP A 76 7.62 -10.15 18.10
C ASP A 76 8.76 -9.58 18.96
N ILE A 77 9.68 -8.83 18.36
CA ILE A 77 10.78 -8.15 19.06
C ILE A 77 10.24 -7.19 20.13
N ARG A 78 9.26 -6.34 19.77
CA ARG A 78 8.62 -5.39 20.69
C ARG A 78 7.99 -6.09 21.91
N ALA A 79 7.48 -7.30 21.72
CA ALA A 79 6.91 -8.12 22.78
C ALA A 79 7.94 -8.97 23.55
N GLY A 80 9.24 -8.81 23.26
CA GLY A 80 10.33 -9.58 23.89
C GLY A 80 10.39 -11.05 23.45
N ARG A 81 9.74 -11.42 22.35
CA ARG A 81 9.79 -12.78 21.80
C ARG A 81 11.04 -12.97 20.95
N ALA A 82 11.59 -14.18 20.99
CA ALA A 82 12.68 -14.56 20.10
C ALA A 82 12.20 -14.60 18.65
N VAL A 83 12.98 -14.00 17.75
CA VAL A 83 12.76 -14.03 16.30
C VAL A 83 13.92 -14.78 15.66
N GLU A 84 13.59 -15.89 15.01
CA GLU A 84 14.53 -16.72 14.24
C GLU A 84 14.33 -16.43 12.75
N PRO A 85 15.31 -15.81 12.06
CA PRO A 85 15.22 -15.43 10.66
C PRO A 85 14.76 -16.58 9.74
N GLU A 86 15.26 -17.80 9.99
CA GLU A 86 14.95 -19.00 9.21
C GLU A 86 13.47 -19.38 9.32
N LYS A 87 12.86 -19.21 10.51
CA LYS A 87 11.43 -19.44 10.71
C LYS A 87 10.58 -18.39 10.00
N VAL A 88 11.02 -17.13 9.99
CA VAL A 88 10.33 -16.05 9.28
C VAL A 88 10.37 -16.31 7.78
N GLU A 89 11.54 -16.63 7.22
CA GLU A 89 11.71 -16.99 5.81
C GLU A 89 10.84 -18.20 5.43
N ALA A 90 10.85 -19.27 6.24
CA ALA A 90 10.04 -20.46 5.98
C ALA A 90 8.53 -20.17 5.98
N ARG A 91 8.05 -19.31 6.90
CA ARG A 91 6.65 -18.87 6.92
C ARG A 91 6.31 -18.05 5.67
N ALA A 92 7.14 -17.09 5.30
CA ALA A 92 6.96 -16.28 4.10
C ALA A 92 6.91 -17.15 2.83
N ARG A 93 7.83 -18.12 2.71
CA ARG A 93 7.84 -19.09 1.60
C ARG A 93 6.55 -19.89 1.52
N LYS A 94 6.10 -20.43 2.65
CA LYS A 94 4.86 -21.22 2.71
C LYS A 94 3.66 -20.37 2.32
N LEU A 95 3.57 -19.14 2.84
CA LEU A 95 2.51 -18.20 2.50
C LEU A 95 2.50 -17.91 1.00
N MET A 96 3.66 -17.65 0.39
CA MET A 96 3.74 -17.42 -1.06
C MET A 96 3.30 -18.64 -1.87
N GLN A 97 3.65 -19.85 -1.44
CA GLN A 97 3.20 -21.08 -2.11
C GLN A 97 1.68 -21.27 -1.99
N ASP A 98 1.09 -20.97 -0.82
CA ASP A 98 -0.34 -21.05 -0.57
C ASP A 98 -1.10 -20.01 -1.41
N ASP A 99 -0.65 -18.75 -1.40
CA ASP A 99 -1.18 -17.65 -2.20
C ASP A 99 -1.12 -17.94 -3.71
N PHE A 100 0.02 -18.44 -4.19
CA PHE A 100 0.19 -18.80 -5.59
C PHE A 100 -0.82 -19.87 -6.02
N ARG A 101 -0.97 -20.95 -5.22
CA ARG A 101 -1.95 -22.02 -5.49
C ARG A 101 -3.38 -21.50 -5.45
N TYR A 102 -3.70 -20.67 -4.46
CA TYR A 102 -5.02 -20.07 -4.29
C TYR A 102 -5.40 -19.18 -5.47
N SER A 103 -4.45 -18.33 -5.88
CA SER A 103 -4.57 -17.40 -6.99
C SER A 103 -4.69 -18.11 -8.34
N ARG A 104 -3.86 -19.14 -8.58
CA ARG A 104 -3.88 -19.93 -9.83
C ARG A 104 -5.20 -20.65 -10.05
N GLY A 105 -5.84 -21.12 -8.97
CA GLY A 105 -7.18 -21.69 -9.03
C GLY A 105 -8.32 -20.66 -9.12
N LYS A 106 -7.99 -19.35 -9.14
CA LYS A 106 -8.91 -18.21 -9.04
C LYS A 106 -9.95 -18.37 -7.91
N SER A 107 -9.51 -18.95 -6.79
CA SER A 107 -10.39 -19.40 -5.69
C SER A 107 -11.12 -18.23 -5.00
N TYR A 108 -10.63 -17.00 -5.18
CA TYR A 108 -11.30 -15.79 -4.70
C TYR A 108 -12.67 -15.52 -5.36
N TRP A 109 -12.99 -16.14 -6.50
CA TRP A 109 -14.33 -16.04 -7.09
C TRP A 109 -15.39 -16.87 -6.36
N THR A 110 -14.98 -17.97 -5.71
CA THR A 110 -15.88 -18.92 -5.04
C THR A 110 -15.90 -18.74 -3.52
N GLN A 111 -14.95 -18.01 -2.94
CA GLN A 111 -14.91 -17.69 -1.53
C GLN A 111 -16.00 -16.68 -1.11
N LYS A 112 -16.41 -16.72 0.16
CA LYS A 112 -17.27 -15.68 0.75
C LYS A 112 -16.59 -14.31 0.62
N TYR A 113 -17.23 -13.37 -0.09
CA TYR A 113 -16.69 -12.07 -0.50
C TYR A 113 -16.21 -11.14 0.65
N ARG A 114 -16.58 -11.41 1.91
CA ARG A 114 -16.10 -10.68 3.09
C ARG A 114 -14.74 -11.15 3.62
N LYS A 115 -14.24 -12.30 3.18
CA LYS A 115 -12.92 -12.78 3.61
C LYS A 115 -11.81 -12.00 2.90
N THR A 116 -10.71 -11.79 3.62
CA THR A 116 -9.45 -11.33 3.02
C THR A 116 -8.90 -12.43 2.13
N PHE A 117 -8.33 -12.04 1.00
CA PHE A 117 -7.68 -12.94 0.06
C PHE A 117 -6.58 -12.21 -0.68
N SER A 118 -5.60 -12.97 -1.15
CA SER A 118 -4.59 -12.53 -2.10
C SER A 118 -4.92 -13.13 -3.47
N GLY A 119 -4.69 -12.37 -4.53
CA GLY A 119 -4.92 -12.80 -5.91
C GLY A 119 -4.01 -12.02 -6.86
N LEU A 120 -3.57 -12.69 -7.91
CA LEU A 120 -2.59 -12.17 -8.86
C LEU A 120 -3.29 -11.82 -10.16
N VAL A 121 -3.06 -10.60 -10.65
CA VAL A 121 -3.58 -10.13 -11.94
C VAL A 121 -3.12 -11.05 -13.07
N GLU A 122 -1.87 -11.51 -13.02
CA GLU A 122 -1.31 -12.42 -14.01
C GLU A 122 -2.13 -13.72 -14.10
N HIS A 123 -2.61 -14.27 -12.98
CA HIS A 123 -3.48 -15.44 -13.00
C HIS A 123 -4.92 -15.10 -13.42
N GLU A 124 -5.49 -13.99 -12.95
CA GLU A 124 -6.87 -13.58 -13.31
C GLU A 124 -7.06 -13.51 -14.82
N TYR A 125 -6.04 -13.06 -15.54
CA TYR A 125 -6.04 -12.85 -16.98
C TYR A 125 -5.24 -13.90 -17.76
N ASP A 126 -4.83 -14.98 -17.12
CA ASP A 126 -4.11 -16.09 -17.74
C ASP A 126 -2.85 -15.63 -18.51
N GLU A 127 -2.13 -14.64 -17.96
CA GLU A 127 -0.88 -14.14 -18.51
C GLU A 127 0.20 -15.23 -18.47
N SER A 128 0.92 -15.40 -19.58
CA SER A 128 2.02 -16.36 -19.68
C SER A 128 3.26 -15.83 -18.96
N VAL A 129 3.42 -16.22 -17.70
CA VAL A 129 4.60 -15.91 -16.89
C VAL A 129 5.46 -17.16 -16.72
N ALA A 130 6.73 -17.08 -17.17
CA ALA A 130 7.70 -18.16 -17.01
C ALA A 130 7.95 -18.50 -15.54
N ASP A 131 8.16 -19.78 -15.25
CA ASP A 131 8.47 -20.29 -13.90
C ASP A 131 9.68 -19.59 -13.29
N GLU A 132 10.69 -19.27 -14.09
CA GLU A 132 11.90 -18.55 -13.68
C GLU A 132 11.55 -17.16 -13.11
N ALA A 133 10.55 -16.49 -13.66
CA ALA A 133 10.13 -15.20 -13.15
C ALA A 133 9.37 -15.32 -11.83
N TRP A 134 8.59 -16.38 -11.62
CA TRP A 134 7.99 -16.69 -10.32
C TRP A 134 9.04 -17.04 -9.26
N LYS A 135 10.06 -17.81 -9.64
CA LYS A 135 11.21 -18.10 -8.77
C LYS A 135 11.97 -16.81 -8.42
N GLN A 136 12.16 -15.91 -9.39
CA GLN A 136 12.79 -14.61 -9.15
C GLN A 136 12.02 -13.75 -8.15
N ASN A 137 10.67 -13.81 -8.16
CA ASN A 137 9.85 -13.16 -7.15
C ASN A 137 10.15 -13.68 -5.74
N TRP A 138 10.29 -14.99 -5.57
CA TRP A 138 10.73 -15.57 -4.30
C TRP A 138 12.13 -15.09 -3.91
N GLU A 139 13.08 -15.07 -4.84
CA GLU A 139 14.44 -14.60 -4.54
C GLU A 139 14.50 -13.13 -4.12
N THR A 140 13.61 -12.28 -4.66
CA THR A 140 13.45 -10.89 -4.20
C THR A 140 12.98 -10.84 -2.75
N VAL A 141 12.00 -11.66 -2.35
CA VAL A 141 11.54 -11.72 -0.95
C VAL A 141 12.64 -12.25 -0.04
N ARG A 142 13.26 -13.37 -0.42
CA ARG A 142 14.32 -14.02 0.36
C ARG A 142 15.50 -13.09 0.60
N SER A 143 15.99 -12.42 -0.44
CA SER A 143 17.12 -11.48 -0.31
C SER A 143 16.78 -10.26 0.55
N ALA A 144 15.57 -9.70 0.42
CA ALA A 144 15.12 -8.57 1.26
C ALA A 144 15.05 -8.96 2.74
N LEU A 145 14.48 -10.12 3.06
CA LEU A 145 14.42 -10.63 4.44
C LEU A 145 15.81 -10.94 4.99
N ALA A 146 16.65 -11.62 4.20
CA ALA A 146 18.03 -11.93 4.60
C ALA A 146 18.81 -10.63 4.90
N TRP A 147 18.68 -9.62 4.05
CA TRP A 147 19.32 -8.33 4.29
C TRP A 147 18.79 -7.68 5.57
N PHE A 148 17.46 -7.58 5.75
CA PHE A 148 16.85 -7.02 6.95
C PHE A 148 17.40 -7.68 8.22
N PHE A 149 17.42 -9.02 8.28
CA PHE A 149 17.91 -9.75 9.45
C PHE A 149 19.41 -9.63 9.69
N SER A 150 20.21 -9.37 8.65
CA SER A 150 21.66 -9.12 8.75
C SER A 150 22.02 -7.66 8.99
N SER A 151 21.07 -6.74 8.84
CA SER A 151 21.27 -5.30 8.97
C SER A 151 21.25 -4.84 10.43
N ARG A 152 21.39 -3.53 10.66
CA ARG A 152 21.27 -2.90 11.98
C ARG A 152 19.84 -2.94 12.57
N TRP A 153 18.81 -3.19 11.75
CA TRP A 153 17.42 -2.97 12.15
C TRP A 153 16.92 -3.90 13.28
N PRO A 154 17.21 -5.22 13.28
CA PRO A 154 16.81 -6.10 14.38
C PRO A 154 17.48 -5.73 15.70
N GLU A 155 18.77 -5.38 15.68
CA GLU A 155 19.51 -4.96 16.89
C GLU A 155 18.99 -3.64 17.43
N LEU A 156 18.77 -2.65 16.54
CA LEU A 156 18.14 -1.38 16.90
C LEU A 156 16.79 -1.62 17.57
N ALA A 157 15.92 -2.42 16.95
CA ALA A 157 14.59 -2.72 17.47
C ALA A 157 14.65 -3.38 18.86
N ARG A 158 15.55 -4.35 19.07
CA ARG A 158 15.74 -4.99 20.39
C ARG A 158 16.24 -4.02 21.46
N GLY A 159 17.00 -2.99 21.07
CA GLY A 159 17.52 -1.97 21.98
C GLY A 159 16.49 -0.91 22.40
N LEU A 160 15.35 -0.80 21.72
CA LEU A 160 14.32 0.20 22.02
C LEU A 160 13.56 -0.13 23.30
N LYS A 161 13.43 0.85 24.19
CA LYS A 161 12.54 0.79 25.35
C LYS A 161 11.07 0.84 24.89
N PRO A 162 10.11 0.29 25.66
CA PRO A 162 8.70 0.29 25.29
C PRO A 162 8.14 1.69 24.91
N ALA A 163 8.58 2.74 25.60
CA ALA A 163 8.15 4.13 25.34
C ALA A 163 8.74 4.74 24.06
N GLN A 164 9.78 4.13 23.48
CA GLN A 164 10.40 4.59 22.23
C GLN A 164 9.69 4.02 20.99
N TRP A 165 8.87 2.97 21.14
CA TRP A 165 8.10 2.42 20.02
C TRP A 165 6.89 3.31 19.71
N LEU A 166 6.80 3.82 18.48
CA LEU A 166 5.66 4.61 18.02
C LEU A 166 4.72 3.75 17.16
N GLU A 167 5.16 3.37 15.96
CA GLU A 167 4.33 2.66 14.96
C GLU A 167 5.03 1.40 14.45
N VAL A 168 4.26 0.36 14.14
CA VAL A 168 4.71 -0.83 13.40
C VAL A 168 3.53 -1.27 12.54
N ASP A 169 3.35 -0.61 11.38
CA ASP A 169 2.22 -0.79 10.46
C ASP A 169 0.90 -1.09 11.22
N ALA A 170 0.42 -0.11 12.00
CA ALA A 170 -0.75 -0.28 12.85
C ALA A 170 -2.06 -0.49 12.06
N GLY A 171 -2.02 -0.37 10.72
CA GLY A 171 -3.15 -0.53 9.83
C GLY A 171 -4.01 0.72 9.67
N ALA A 172 -4.84 0.70 8.62
CA ALA A 172 -5.61 1.87 8.18
C ALA A 172 -6.63 2.38 9.22
N ASP A 173 -7.12 1.54 10.12
CA ASP A 173 -8.07 1.95 11.16
C ASP A 173 -7.44 2.83 12.23
N PHE A 174 -6.10 2.80 12.37
CA PHE A 174 -5.38 3.48 13.44
C PHE A 174 -4.45 4.59 12.90
N SER A 175 -3.90 4.42 11.70
CA SER A 175 -2.92 5.36 11.14
C SER A 175 -3.59 6.40 10.23
N THR A 176 -4.42 7.25 10.85
CA THR A 176 -5.03 8.40 10.20
C THR A 176 -4.82 9.69 10.98
N PHE A 177 -4.75 10.80 10.25
CA PHE A 177 -4.73 12.15 10.83
C PHE A 177 -5.59 13.09 9.98
N THR A 178 -5.70 14.35 10.41
CA THR A 178 -6.46 15.37 9.68
C THR A 178 -5.52 16.48 9.23
N MET A 179 -5.60 16.83 7.95
CA MET A 179 -4.88 17.97 7.37
C MET A 179 -5.86 18.79 6.53
N ASP A 180 -5.98 20.08 6.84
CA ASP A 180 -6.93 21.00 6.20
C ASP A 180 -8.38 20.46 6.15
N GLY A 181 -8.81 19.83 7.25
CA GLY A 181 -10.14 19.21 7.38
C GLY A 181 -10.33 17.92 6.57
N VAL A 182 -9.29 17.38 5.96
CA VAL A 182 -9.32 16.13 5.19
C VAL A 182 -8.72 14.99 5.99
N LYS A 183 -9.43 13.86 6.04
CA LYS A 183 -8.89 12.61 6.61
C LYS A 183 -7.76 12.08 5.72
N VAL A 184 -6.57 11.92 6.29
CA VAL A 184 -5.39 11.40 5.62
C VAL A 184 -5.02 10.04 6.20
N PHE A 185 -4.86 9.03 5.35
CA PHE A 185 -4.25 7.76 5.71
C PHE A 185 -2.74 7.83 5.46
N ALA A 186 -1.98 7.54 6.51
CA ALA A 186 -0.52 7.54 6.52
C ALA A 186 -0.09 6.43 7.46
N ILE A 187 0.33 5.29 6.91
CA ILE A 187 0.67 4.08 7.66
C ILE A 187 2.17 3.85 7.50
N PRO A 188 3.01 4.33 8.44
CA PRO A 188 4.43 4.04 8.39
C PRO A 188 4.69 2.56 8.65
N ASP A 189 5.68 1.96 7.99
CA ASP A 189 6.05 0.58 8.26
C ASP A 189 6.65 0.45 9.67
N PHE A 190 7.49 1.39 10.07
CA PHE A 190 8.09 1.45 11.39
C PHE A 190 8.35 2.90 11.82
N ALA A 191 8.02 3.25 13.06
CA ALA A 191 8.41 4.53 13.66
C ALA A 191 8.82 4.36 15.12
N TYR A 192 9.85 5.08 15.53
CA TYR A 192 10.39 5.03 16.88
C TYR A 192 10.99 6.38 17.30
N VAL A 193 11.37 6.51 18.56
CA VAL A 193 12.18 7.61 19.09
C VAL A 193 13.59 7.11 19.34
N ASP A 194 14.59 7.72 18.71
CA ASP A 194 15.99 7.31 18.87
C ASP A 194 16.57 7.68 20.26
N ALA A 195 17.86 7.39 20.47
CA ALA A 195 18.52 7.62 21.76
C ALA A 195 18.65 9.12 22.09
N GLU A 196 18.72 9.98 21.05
CA GLU A 196 18.78 11.43 21.16
C GLU A 196 17.40 12.08 21.35
N GLY A 197 16.32 11.28 21.33
CA GLY A 197 14.96 11.75 21.50
C GLY A 197 14.32 12.29 20.21
N ALA A 198 14.92 12.04 19.04
CA ALA A 198 14.36 12.41 17.76
C ALA A 198 13.40 11.32 17.24
N PRO A 199 12.22 11.68 16.71
CA PRO A 199 11.32 10.72 16.07
C PRO A 199 11.93 10.29 14.73
N VAL A 200 11.93 8.99 14.46
CA VAL A 200 12.39 8.40 13.20
C VAL A 200 11.25 7.62 12.57
N VAL A 201 11.00 7.88 11.31
CA VAL A 201 10.03 7.19 10.47
C VAL A 201 10.78 6.40 9.41
N VAL A 202 10.44 5.13 9.25
CA VAL A 202 11.07 4.21 8.31
C VAL A 202 10.01 3.61 7.40
N ASP A 203 10.29 3.64 6.11
CA ASP A 203 9.49 2.98 5.08
C ASP A 203 10.40 2.00 4.31
N TRP A 204 9.98 0.73 4.33
CA TRP A 204 10.69 -0.35 3.67
C TRP A 204 10.35 -0.35 2.19
N LYS A 205 11.35 -0.52 1.34
CA LYS A 205 11.17 -0.62 -0.11
C LYS A 205 11.73 -1.94 -0.63
N THR A 206 10.88 -2.66 -1.34
CA THR A 206 11.28 -3.83 -2.13
C THR A 206 11.45 -3.46 -3.60
N GLY A 207 12.59 -3.79 -4.18
CA GLY A 207 12.95 -3.43 -5.55
C GLY A 207 13.73 -2.11 -5.68
N LYS A 208 13.91 -1.65 -6.93
CA LYS A 208 14.79 -0.53 -7.28
C LYS A 208 14.33 0.80 -6.70
N VAL A 209 15.30 1.68 -6.43
CA VAL A 209 15.11 3.11 -6.14
C VAL A 209 14.22 3.76 -7.21
N ARG A 210 13.22 4.54 -6.77
CA ARG A 210 12.34 5.34 -7.63
C ARG A 210 12.19 6.75 -7.07
N GLU A 211 11.99 7.70 -7.97
CA GLU A 211 11.64 9.08 -7.62
C GLU A 211 10.22 9.14 -7.03
N GLY A 212 9.96 10.14 -6.17
CA GLY A 212 8.63 10.41 -5.60
C GLY A 212 8.33 9.72 -4.27
N TYR A 213 9.22 8.85 -3.77
CA TYR A 213 9.07 8.23 -2.45
C TYR A 213 9.26 9.22 -1.29
N ASP A 214 10.01 10.31 -1.52
CA ASP A 214 10.22 11.36 -0.51
C ASP A 214 8.88 11.96 -0.04
N GLU A 215 7.90 12.13 -0.94
CA GLU A 215 6.57 12.64 -0.56
C GLU A 215 5.79 11.71 0.36
N GLN A 216 5.96 10.40 0.19
CA GLN A 216 5.28 9.41 1.02
C GLN A 216 5.77 9.53 2.47
N VAL A 217 7.09 9.60 2.65
CA VAL A 217 7.69 9.66 3.99
C VAL A 217 7.47 11.03 4.64
N LEU A 218 7.36 12.13 3.87
CA LEU A 218 6.92 13.42 4.41
C LEU A 218 5.50 13.35 4.98
N GLY A 219 4.58 12.67 4.31
CA GLY A 219 3.23 12.42 4.83
C GLY A 219 3.24 11.61 6.14
N TYR A 220 4.15 10.64 6.26
CA TYR A 220 4.34 9.86 7.48
C TYR A 220 4.98 10.67 8.60
N ALA A 221 5.95 11.52 8.29
CA ALA A 221 6.57 12.42 9.25
C ALA A 221 5.53 13.40 9.85
N LEU A 222 4.65 13.96 9.01
CA LEU A 222 3.52 14.77 9.46
C LEU A 222 2.55 13.98 10.36
N TYR A 223 2.21 12.75 9.96
CA TYR A 223 1.38 11.86 10.77
C TYR A 223 1.98 11.63 12.15
N VAL A 224 3.26 11.22 12.23
CA VAL A 224 3.94 10.93 13.50
C VAL A 224 4.05 12.20 14.36
N SER A 225 4.44 13.33 13.78
CA SER A 225 4.51 14.62 14.48
C SER A 225 3.17 14.98 15.12
N GLN A 226 2.06 14.93 14.37
CA GLN A 226 0.75 15.29 14.90
C GLN A 226 0.21 14.26 15.91
N ARG A 227 0.34 12.97 15.60
CA ARG A 227 -0.21 11.87 16.41
C ARG A 227 0.44 11.78 17.79
N TYR A 228 1.74 12.04 17.86
CA TYR A 228 2.54 11.95 19.07
C TYR A 228 2.94 13.31 19.65
N ARG A 229 2.50 14.42 19.03
CA ARG A 229 2.80 15.80 19.43
C ARG A 229 4.31 16.06 19.51
N LEU A 230 5.04 15.56 18.51
CA LEU A 230 6.49 15.68 18.40
C LEU A 230 6.86 16.81 17.43
N PRO A 231 7.93 17.57 17.71
CA PRO A 231 8.39 18.65 16.83
C PRO A 231 8.75 18.13 15.44
N MET A 232 8.11 18.69 14.41
CA MET A 232 8.25 18.24 13.02
C MET A 232 9.69 18.38 12.53
N GLU A 233 10.37 19.45 12.92
CA GLU A 233 11.75 19.77 12.58
C GLU A 233 12.79 18.78 13.15
N LYS A 234 12.37 17.92 14.07
CA LYS A 234 13.21 16.84 14.61
C LYS A 234 12.91 15.49 13.98
N VAL A 235 11.84 15.36 13.20
CA VAL A 235 11.46 14.08 12.60
C VAL A 235 12.45 13.73 11.51
N ARG A 236 13.04 12.54 11.61
CA ARG A 236 13.89 11.94 10.59
C ARG A 236 13.07 10.94 9.79
N ALA A 237 13.31 10.89 8.49
CA ALA A 237 12.62 10.02 7.56
C ALA A 237 13.65 9.18 6.80
N SER A 238 13.50 7.86 6.80
CA SER A 238 14.39 6.94 6.09
C SER A 238 13.60 6.06 5.13
N LEU A 239 14.03 6.06 3.87
CA LEU A 239 13.66 5.05 2.88
C LEU A 239 14.72 3.95 2.89
N VAL A 240 14.31 2.71 3.10
CA VAL A 240 15.24 1.58 3.22
C VAL A 240 14.97 0.58 2.10
N TYR A 241 15.87 0.54 1.13
CA TYR A 241 15.81 -0.36 -0.02
C TYR A 241 16.42 -1.70 0.36
N LEU A 242 15.58 -2.64 0.77
CA LEU A 242 15.99 -3.90 1.39
C LEU A 242 16.82 -4.79 0.45
N ASN A 243 16.51 -4.80 -0.84
CA ASN A 243 17.23 -5.61 -1.82
C ASN A 243 18.59 -5.03 -2.22
N ASP A 244 18.72 -3.69 -2.19
CA ASP A 244 19.94 -2.97 -2.56
C ASP A 244 20.82 -2.70 -1.34
N GLY A 245 20.26 -2.84 -0.13
CA GLY A 245 20.92 -2.57 1.14
C GLY A 245 21.24 -1.11 1.37
N VAL A 246 20.45 -0.21 0.76
CA VAL A 246 20.66 1.24 0.80
C VAL A 246 19.63 1.89 1.72
N GLU A 247 20.10 2.75 2.61
CA GLU A 247 19.27 3.66 3.37
C GLU A 247 19.42 5.08 2.79
N HIS A 248 18.30 5.69 2.43
CA HIS A 248 18.23 7.06 1.96
C HIS A 248 17.48 7.90 2.98
N GLN A 249 18.19 8.85 3.60
CA GLN A 249 17.56 9.82 4.49
C GLN A 249 16.85 10.88 3.66
N VAL A 250 15.57 11.07 3.96
CA VAL A 250 14.74 12.10 3.35
C VAL A 250 14.83 13.36 4.20
N GLN A 251 15.11 14.49 3.56
CA GLN A 251 15.15 15.79 4.22
C GLN A 251 13.73 16.20 4.63
N VAL A 252 13.53 16.40 5.94
CA VAL A 252 12.28 16.86 6.53
C VAL A 252 12.51 18.26 7.11
N ASP A 253 12.46 19.27 6.24
CA ASP A 253 12.57 20.67 6.64
C ASP A 253 11.30 21.45 6.33
N ALA A 254 11.29 22.74 6.69
CA ALA A 254 10.13 23.61 6.52
C ALA A 254 9.71 23.73 5.05
N ASP A 255 10.67 23.84 4.13
CA ASP A 255 10.41 24.02 2.70
C ASP A 255 9.82 22.75 2.08
N ALA A 256 10.35 21.57 2.45
CA ALA A 256 9.83 20.27 2.02
C ALA A 256 8.40 20.05 2.51
N VAL A 257 8.12 20.42 3.76
CA VAL A 257 6.79 20.32 4.36
C VAL A 257 5.80 21.28 3.69
N GLU A 258 6.20 22.52 3.43
CA GLU A 258 5.34 23.49 2.76
C GLU A 258 5.06 23.08 1.32
N GLY A 259 6.08 22.60 0.59
CA GLY A 259 5.90 22.04 -0.74
C GLY A 259 4.95 20.84 -0.74
N PHE A 260 5.03 19.95 0.26
CA PHE A 260 4.10 18.84 0.40
C PHE A 260 2.66 19.31 0.63
N LYS A 261 2.43 20.32 1.49
CA LYS A 261 1.09 20.88 1.72
C LYS A 261 0.48 21.48 0.46
N VAL A 262 1.28 22.20 -0.34
CA VAL A 262 0.82 22.75 -1.63
C VAL A 262 0.38 21.63 -2.57
N ARG A 263 1.21 20.59 -2.74
CA ARG A 263 0.88 19.43 -3.60
C ARG A 263 -0.32 18.65 -3.08
N PHE A 264 -0.44 18.51 -1.75
CA PHE A 264 -1.60 17.91 -1.10
C PHE A 264 -2.88 18.69 -1.42
N ALA A 265 -2.88 20.01 -1.25
CA ALA A 265 -4.04 20.85 -1.52
C ALA A 265 -4.49 20.75 -2.99
N GLN A 266 -3.54 20.77 -3.93
CA GLN A 266 -3.81 20.54 -5.36
C GLN A 266 -4.40 19.16 -5.63
N SER A 267 -3.86 18.12 -4.99
CA SER A 267 -4.34 16.74 -5.10
C SER A 267 -5.77 16.59 -4.58
N VAL A 268 -6.07 17.16 -3.41
CA VAL A 268 -7.42 17.18 -2.82
C VAL A 268 -8.40 17.93 -3.70
N ALA A 269 -8.02 19.11 -4.22
CA ALA A 269 -8.86 19.89 -5.12
C ALA A 269 -9.27 19.07 -6.35
N ARG A 270 -8.29 18.44 -7.02
CA ARG A 270 -8.54 17.58 -8.20
C ARG A 270 -9.40 16.35 -7.87
N MET A 271 -9.25 15.75 -6.69
CA MET A 271 -10.13 14.66 -6.27
C MET A 271 -11.57 15.14 -6.05
N ARG A 272 -11.75 16.34 -5.47
CA ARG A 272 -13.06 16.95 -5.21
C ARG A 272 -13.77 17.41 -6.47
N GLU A 273 -13.05 17.86 -7.49
CA GLU A 273 -13.60 18.20 -8.81
C GLU A 273 -14.32 17.02 -9.48
N LEU A 274 -14.02 15.78 -9.08
CA LEU A 274 -14.65 14.56 -9.60
C LEU A 274 -15.88 14.13 -8.80
N LEU A 275 -16.31 14.92 -7.81
CA LEU A 275 -17.49 14.66 -7.00
C LEU A 275 -18.68 15.48 -7.51
N ALA A 276 -19.84 14.84 -7.60
CA ALA A 276 -21.11 15.54 -7.83
C ALA A 276 -21.63 16.15 -6.52
N ASP A 277 -21.42 15.46 -5.41
CA ASP A 277 -21.67 15.95 -4.06
C ASP A 277 -20.46 15.65 -3.15
N PRO A 278 -19.64 16.68 -2.82
CA PRO A 278 -18.51 16.53 -1.91
C PRO A 278 -18.88 16.11 -0.48
N ALA A 279 -20.08 16.46 0.01
CA ALA A 279 -20.47 16.19 1.40
C ALA A 279 -20.71 14.69 1.64
N SER A 280 -21.31 14.01 0.67
CA SER A 280 -21.53 12.56 0.70
C SER A 280 -20.43 11.74 0.01
N ASN A 281 -19.38 12.39 -0.51
CA ASN A 281 -18.34 11.79 -1.35
C ASN A 281 -18.93 11.03 -2.56
N THR A 282 -20.01 11.56 -3.12
CA THR A 282 -20.68 10.99 -4.30
C THR A 282 -19.92 11.40 -5.56
N PRO A 283 -19.43 10.45 -6.37
CA PRO A 283 -18.70 10.78 -7.60
C PRO A 283 -19.64 11.37 -8.66
N LYS A 284 -19.06 12.09 -9.62
CA LYS A 284 -19.70 12.36 -10.90
C LYS A 284 -19.95 11.04 -11.66
N ASP A 285 -20.69 11.13 -12.76
CA ASP A 285 -20.87 9.99 -13.66
C ASP A 285 -19.55 9.49 -14.24
N GLU A 286 -19.55 8.23 -14.66
CA GLU A 286 -18.40 7.52 -15.23
C GLU A 286 -17.74 8.26 -16.43
N SER A 287 -18.50 9.10 -17.14
CA SER A 287 -18.01 9.96 -18.23
C SER A 287 -17.02 11.03 -17.77
N ALA A 288 -17.09 11.48 -16.50
CA ALA A 288 -16.12 12.39 -15.90
C ALA A 288 -14.77 11.71 -15.56
N PHE A 289 -14.69 10.38 -15.73
CA PHE A 289 -13.50 9.59 -15.46
C PHE A 289 -13.01 8.92 -16.75
N PRO A 290 -12.38 9.68 -17.66
CA PRO A 290 -11.89 9.14 -18.91
C PRO A 290 -10.82 8.07 -18.69
N GLN A 291 -10.70 7.19 -19.67
CA GLN A 291 -9.63 6.20 -19.72
C GLN A 291 -8.29 6.89 -20.00
N THR A 292 -7.20 6.33 -19.49
CA THR A 292 -5.86 6.78 -19.87
C THR A 292 -5.57 6.42 -21.32
N GLU A 293 -4.84 7.29 -22.02
CA GLU A 293 -4.30 7.02 -23.36
C GLU A 293 -3.03 6.15 -23.30
N ASN A 294 -2.39 6.07 -22.13
CA ASN A 294 -1.20 5.25 -21.94
C ASN A 294 -1.56 3.75 -21.83
N LEU A 295 -1.52 3.05 -22.95
CA LEU A 295 -1.80 1.61 -23.02
C LEU A 295 -0.81 0.76 -22.20
N SER A 296 0.43 1.23 -22.00
CA SER A 296 1.41 0.50 -21.18
C SER A 296 1.02 0.42 -19.70
N SER A 297 0.26 1.40 -19.19
CA SER A 297 -0.33 1.32 -17.85
C SER A 297 -1.48 0.30 -17.80
N CYS A 298 -2.18 0.11 -18.92
CA CYS A 298 -3.29 -0.85 -19.00
C CYS A 298 -2.81 -2.30 -18.90
N THR A 299 -1.57 -2.62 -19.30
CA THR A 299 -1.03 -3.99 -19.22
C THR A 299 -0.96 -4.51 -17.80
N ARG A 300 -0.77 -3.63 -16.81
CA ARG A 300 -0.69 -3.99 -15.38
C ARG A 300 -1.95 -3.66 -14.60
N CYS A 301 -2.98 -3.14 -15.26
CA CYS A 301 -4.22 -2.70 -14.62
C CYS A 301 -5.18 -3.88 -14.41
N ALA A 302 -5.52 -4.16 -13.15
CA ALA A 302 -6.50 -5.19 -12.79
C ALA A 302 -7.90 -4.94 -13.39
N PHE A 303 -8.22 -3.71 -13.80
CA PHE A 303 -9.53 -3.34 -14.37
C PHE A 303 -9.56 -3.34 -15.90
N ARG A 304 -8.55 -3.85 -16.60
CA ARG A 304 -8.50 -3.77 -18.07
C ARG A 304 -9.66 -4.48 -18.78
N ARG A 305 -10.21 -5.58 -18.22
CA ARG A 305 -11.44 -6.22 -18.73
C ARG A 305 -12.69 -5.32 -18.62
N PRO A 306 -13.12 -4.84 -17.44
CA PRO A 306 -14.26 -3.93 -17.34
C PRO A 306 -14.03 -2.56 -17.99
N CYS A 307 -12.77 -2.21 -18.27
CA CYS A 307 -12.41 -1.03 -19.06
C CYS A 307 -12.49 -1.28 -20.58
N GLY A 308 -12.72 -2.51 -21.06
CA GLY A 308 -12.69 -2.84 -22.49
C GLY A 308 -11.30 -2.70 -23.13
N ARG A 309 -10.24 -2.73 -22.32
CA ARG A 309 -8.85 -2.52 -22.74
C ARG A 309 -8.02 -3.79 -22.79
N GLU A 310 -8.59 -4.96 -22.52
CA GLU A 310 -7.88 -6.24 -22.51
C GLU A 310 -7.16 -6.54 -23.82
N ALA A 311 -7.85 -6.45 -24.97
CA ALA A 311 -7.24 -6.66 -26.28
C ALA A 311 -6.21 -5.58 -26.64
N ALA A 312 -6.41 -4.34 -26.21
CA ALA A 312 -5.46 -3.25 -26.46
C ALA A 312 -4.19 -3.39 -25.61
N ALA A 313 -4.35 -3.82 -24.36
CA ALA A 313 -3.25 -4.10 -23.44
C ALA A 313 -2.41 -5.29 -23.93
N ALA A 314 -3.04 -6.36 -24.40
CA ALA A 314 -2.33 -7.54 -24.92
C ALA A 314 -1.45 -7.24 -26.15
N LYS A 315 -1.76 -6.20 -26.93
CA LYS A 315 -0.94 -5.78 -28.09
C LYS A 315 0.34 -5.04 -27.73
N VAL A 316 0.43 -4.53 -26.50
CA VAL A 316 1.56 -3.70 -26.03
C VAL A 316 2.25 -4.30 -24.80
N ALA A 317 1.85 -5.49 -24.37
CA ALA A 317 2.43 -6.27 -23.29
C ALA A 317 3.61 -7.09 -23.82
#